data_AF-A0AAW5TH28-F1
#
_entry.id   AF-A0AAW5TH28-F1
#
_cell.length_a   1.000
_cell.length_b   1.000
_cell.length_c   1.000
_cell.angle_alpha   90.00
_cell.angle_beta   90.00
_cell.angle_gamma   90.00
#
_symmetry.space_group_name_H-M   'P 1'
#
loop_
_entity.id
_entity.type
_entity.pdbx_description
1 polymer ?
#
loop_
_entity_poly.entity_id
_entity_poly.type
_entity_poly.pdbx_seq_one_letter_code
_entity_poly.pdbx_strand_id
1 'polypeptide(L)' 'MANLLAKTRKITSILRRSDERLQDELPYNAITQQLAEIMDCNACIVNSKGRLLGYFMRYKT' A
#
# COMPACT_ATOMS: atom_id res chain seq x y z
N MET A 1 11.25 -12.53 -10.03
CA MET A 1 11.42 -11.66 -8.84
C MET A 1 11.78 -10.26 -9.30
N ALA A 2 11.00 -9.23 -8.94
CA ALA A 2 11.35 -7.85 -9.27
C ALA A 2 12.53 -7.39 -8.42
N ASN A 3 13.54 -6.75 -9.02
CA ASN A 3 14.67 -6.20 -8.28
C ASN A 3 14.25 -4.99 -7.42
N LEU A 4 15.11 -4.58 -6.48
CA LEU A 4 14.81 -3.49 -5.55
C LEU A 4 14.41 -2.20 -6.29
N LEU A 5 15.11 -1.87 -7.38
CA LEU A 5 14.82 -0.70 -8.21
C LEU A 5 13.42 -0.74 -8.84
N ALA A 6 12.97 -1.91 -9.31
CA ALA A 6 11.63 -2.07 -9.85
C ALA A 6 10.55 -1.93 -8.76
N LYS A 7 10.80 -2.44 -7.55
CA LYS A 7 9.90 -2.28 -6.40
C LYS A 7 9.77 -0.81 -6.00
N THR A 8 10.89 -0.09 -5.86
CA THR A 8 10.88 1.34 -5.47
C THR A 8 10.21 2.22 -6.54
N ARG A 9 10.46 1.97 -7.83
CA ARG A 9 9.77 2.68 -8.92
C ARG A 9 8.25 2.52 -8.88
N LYS A 10 7.75 1.31 -8.56
CA LYS A 10 6.31 1.07 -8.39
C LYS A 10 5.74 1.89 -7.23
N ILE A 11 6.43 1.91 -6.07
CA ILE A 11 6.02 2.72 -4.92
C ILE A 11 5.97 4.21 -5.30
N THR A 12 7.00 4.73 -5.97
CA THR A 12 7.03 6.14 -6.43
C THR A 12 5.87 6.46 -7.38
N SER A 13 5.50 5.54 -8.28
CA SER A 13 4.36 5.73 -9.17
C SER A 13 3.03 5.82 -8.41
N ILE A 14 2.87 5.08 -7.31
CA ILE A 14 1.66 5.12 -6.48
C ILE A 14 1.55 6.47 -5.77
N LEU A 15 2.66 6.96 -5.21
CA LEU A 15 2.71 8.25 -4.53
C LEU A 15 2.36 9.40 -5.48
N ARG A 16 2.94 9.39 -6.70
CA ARG A 16 2.68 10.41 -7.71
C ARG A 16 1.22 10.48 -8.15
N ARG A 17 0.55 9.32 -8.28
CA ARG A 17 -0.90 9.24 -8.60
C ARG A 17 -1.79 9.61 -7.43
N SER A 18 -1.33 9.42 -6.20
CA SER A 18 -2.11 9.75 -5.00
C SER A 18 -2.14 11.25 -4.77
N ASP A 19 -1.05 11.96 -5.10
CA ASP A 19 -0.96 13.42 -5.06
C ASP A 19 -2.06 14.09 -5.93
N GLU A 20 -2.30 13.54 -7.12
CA GLU A 20 -3.33 14.01 -8.06
C GLU A 20 -4.77 13.72 -7.61
N ARG A 21 -4.97 12.82 -6.63
CA ARG A 21 -6.29 12.29 -6.20
C ARG A 21 -6.68 12.68 -4.77
N LEU A 22 -5.93 13.56 -4.11
CA LEU A 22 -6.09 14.01 -2.71
C LEU A 22 -7.44 14.72 -2.38
N GLN A 23 -8.39 14.77 -3.31
CA GLN A 23 -9.72 15.35 -3.07
C GLN A 23 -10.77 14.36 -2.53
N ASP A 24 -10.52 13.04 -2.65
CA ASP A 24 -11.41 12.00 -2.10
C ASP A 24 -10.77 11.23 -0.94
N GLU A 25 -11.61 10.66 -0.07
CA GLU A 25 -11.21 9.78 1.05
C GLU A 25 -10.09 8.80 0.62
N LEU A 26 -8.94 8.87 1.31
CA LEU A 26 -7.77 8.05 0.97
C LEU A 26 -8.13 6.56 1.01
N PRO A 27 -7.99 5.81 -0.11
CA PRO A 27 -8.41 4.41 -0.17
C PRO A 27 -7.34 3.50 0.49
N TYR A 28 -7.29 3.49 1.81
CA TYR A 28 -6.30 2.76 2.61
C TYR A 28 -6.19 1.27 2.27
N ASN A 29 -7.31 0.60 1.98
CA ASN A 29 -7.30 -0.80 1.55
C ASN A 29 -6.59 -1.01 0.20
N ALA A 30 -6.85 -0.14 -0.78
CA ALA A 30 -6.22 -0.23 -2.09
C ALA A 30 -4.71 0.03 -2.01
N ILE A 31 -4.29 1.00 -1.19
CA ILE A 31 -2.88 1.29 -0.91
C ILE A 31 -2.22 0.08 -0.25
N THR A 32 -2.86 -0.48 0.78
CA THR A 32 -2.32 -1.63 1.53
C THR A 32 -2.16 -2.86 0.64
N GLN A 33 -3.11 -3.12 -0.26
CA GLN A 33 -3.02 -4.21 -1.24
C GLN A 33 -1.82 -4.02 -2.18
N GLN A 34 -1.68 -2.84 -2.80
CA GLN A 34 -0.57 -2.59 -3.72
C GLN A 34 0.79 -2.68 -3.03
N LEU A 35 0.88 -2.20 -1.80
CA LEU A 35 2.08 -2.33 -0.98
C LEU A 35 2.41 -3.80 -0.66
N ALA A 36 1.41 -4.59 -0.25
CA ALA A 36 1.57 -6.01 0.00
C ALA A 36 2.04 -6.79 -1.24
N GLU A 37 1.52 -6.45 -2.42
CA GLU A 37 1.92 -7.06 -3.69
C GLU A 37 3.37 -6.69 -4.09
N ILE A 38 3.79 -5.44 -3.86
CA ILE A 38 5.17 -5.00 -4.16
C ILE A 38 6.17 -5.63 -3.18
N MET A 39 5.84 -5.63 -1.89
CA MET A 39 6.71 -6.11 -0.82
C MET A 39 6.70 -7.63 -0.70
N ASP A 40 5.67 -8.29 -1.21
CA ASP A 40 5.47 -9.74 -1.12
C ASP A 40 5.26 -10.21 0.33
N CYS A 41 4.36 -9.54 1.04
CA CYS A 41 4.06 -9.81 2.45
C CYS A 41 2.59 -9.53 2.80
N ASN A 42 2.18 -9.86 4.03
CA ASN A 42 0.96 -9.34 4.63
C ASN A 42 1.21 -7.90 5.10
N ALA A 43 0.25 -7.01 4.87
CA ALA A 43 0.39 -5.60 5.24
C ALA A 43 -0.87 -5.06 5.93
N CYS A 44 -0.67 -4.11 6.84
CA CYS A 44 -1.74 -3.33 7.46
C CYS A 44 -1.31 -1.87 7.65
N ILE A 45 -2.28 -0.97 7.64
CA ILE A 45 -2.12 0.45 7.96
C ILE A 45 -2.94 0.71 9.22
N VAL A 46 -2.27 1.21 10.25
CA VAL A 46 -2.86 1.51 11.55
C VAL A 46 -2.58 2.98 11.87
N ASN A 47 -3.58 3.69 12.40
CA ASN A 47 -3.37 5.07 12.83
C ASN A 47 -2.74 5.17 14.23
N SER A 48 -2.36 6.37 14.64
CA SER A 48 -1.77 6.63 15.96
C SER A 48 -2.67 6.26 17.15
N LYS A 49 -3.98 6.07 16.94
CA LYS A 49 -4.95 5.63 17.95
C LYS A 49 -5.16 4.11 17.96
N GLY A 50 -4.39 3.35 17.17
CA GLY A 50 -4.54 1.91 17.07
C GLY A 50 -5.72 1.44 16.22
N ARG A 51 -6.40 2.33 15.48
CA ARG A 51 -7.48 1.92 14.56
C ARG A 51 -6.92 1.41 13.25
N LEU A 52 -7.40 0.25 12.82
CA LEU A 52 -7.08 -0.33 11.52
C LEU A 52 -7.74 0.49 10.41
N LEU A 53 -6.92 1.08 9.55
CA LEU A 53 -7.36 1.87 8.40
C LEU A 53 -7.44 1.03 7.12
N GLY A 54 -6.55 0.04 6.98
CA GLY A 54 -6.61 -0.92 5.89
C GLY A 54 -5.70 -2.13 6.11
N TYR A 55 -6.03 -3.24 5.47
CA TYR A 55 -5.24 -4.47 5.55
C TYR A 55 -5.32 -5.27 4.25
N PHE A 56 -4.27 -6.04 3.98
CA PHE A 56 -4.27 -7.04 2.93
C PHE A 56 -3.44 -8.25 3.37
N MET A 57 -4.09 -9.40 3.42
CA MET A 57 -3.45 -10.68 3.74
C MET A 57 -3.22 -11.46 2.46
N ARG A 58 -1.99 -11.34 1.93
CA ARG A 58 -1.52 -12.06 0.74
C ARG A 58 -1.35 -13.55 1.02
N TYR A 59 -0.81 -13.87 2.18
CA TYR A 59 -0.62 -15.22 2.68
C TYR A 59 -1.62 -15.45 3.80
N LYS A 60 -2.74 -16.11 3.46
CA LYS A 60 -3.70 -16.61 4.45
C LYS A 60 -3.26 -18.00 4.89
N THR A 61 -3.04 -18.14 6.19
CA THR A 61 -2.88 -19.43 6.88
C THR A 61 -4.20 -19.86 7.47
#